data_AF-A0A653N3N4-F1
#
_entry.id   AF-A0A653N3N4-F1
#
_cell.length_a   1.000
_cell.length_b   1.000
_cell.length_c   1.000
_cell.angle_alpha   90.00
_cell.angle_beta   90.00
_cell.angle_gamma   90.00
#
_symmetry.space_group_name_H-M   'P 1'
#
loop_
_entity.id
_entity.type
_entity.pdbx_description
1 polymer ?
#
loop_
_entity_poly.entity_id
_entity_poly.type
_entity_poly.pdbx_seq_one_letter_code
_entity_poly.pdbx_strand_id
1 'polypeptide(L)'
;MRSTLRFIISAALIATVAGCSSIAANTNMLSDDQLLSKSAGGLGYSPSDLQLLDKRVSGTETYATLKARDGKEYTCIINGGNLLSFGMTNPAICQPRR
;
A
#
# COMPACT_ATOMS: atom_id res chain seq x y z
N MET A 1 -23.59 -37.18 -15.68
CA MET A 1 -22.19 -36.80 -16.03
C MET A 1 -22.02 -35.37 -16.54
N ARG A 2 -22.93 -34.78 -17.34
CA ARG A 2 -22.78 -33.37 -17.80
C ARG A 2 -22.99 -32.30 -16.72
N SER A 3 -23.80 -32.60 -15.69
CA SER A 3 -24.12 -31.65 -14.61
C SER A 3 -22.97 -31.49 -13.60
N THR A 4 -22.29 -32.57 -13.22
CA THR A 4 -21.15 -32.56 -12.30
C THR A 4 -19.93 -31.80 -12.88
N LEU A 5 -19.70 -31.89 -14.19
CA LEU A 5 -18.64 -31.13 -14.86
C LEU A 5 -18.88 -29.61 -14.79
N ARG A 6 -20.14 -29.17 -14.89
CA ARG A 6 -20.52 -27.75 -14.74
C ARG A 6 -20.28 -27.24 -13.31
N PHE A 7 -20.60 -28.05 -12.30
CA PHE A 7 -20.34 -27.69 -10.90
C PHE A 7 -18.84 -27.56 -10.59
N ILE A 8 -18.00 -28.43 -11.17
CA ILE A 8 -16.54 -28.37 -10.98
C ILE A 8 -15.94 -27.12 -11.64
N ILE A 9 -16.41 -26.76 -12.85
CA ILE A 9 -15.94 -25.56 -13.56
C ILE A 9 -16.34 -24.29 -12.80
N SER A 10 -17.57 -24.22 -12.26
CA SER A 10 -18.01 -23.07 -11.47
C SER A 10 -17.27 -22.94 -10.14
N ALA A 11 -16.93 -24.04 -9.47
CA ALA A 11 -16.16 -24.03 -8.23
C ALA A 11 -14.70 -23.58 -8.46
N ALA A 12 -14.09 -23.97 -9.58
CA ALA A 12 -12.74 -23.54 -9.96
C ALA A 12 -12.64 -22.03 -10.23
N LEU A 13 -13.70 -21.42 -10.79
CA LEU A 13 -13.73 -19.97 -11.05
C LEU A 13 -13.76 -19.15 -9.75
N ILE A 14 -14.51 -19.59 -8.75
CA ILE A 14 -14.66 -18.87 -7.46
C ILE A 14 -13.36 -18.90 -6.65
N ALA A 15 -12.56 -19.97 -6.75
CA ALA A 15 -11.27 -20.09 -6.07
C ALA A 15 -10.22 -19.07 -6.57
N THR A 16 -10.36 -18.54 -7.78
CA THR A 16 -9.41 -17.54 -8.33
C THR A 16 -9.59 -16.13 -7.76
N VAL A 17 -10.78 -15.80 -7.22
CA VAL A 17 -11.07 -14.45 -6.72
C VAL A 17 -10.63 -14.25 -5.27
N ALA A 18 -10.48 -15.34 -4.50
CA ALA A 18 -10.05 -15.30 -3.10
C ALA A 18 -8.53 -15.06 -2.93
N GLY A 19 -7.74 -15.15 -4.02
CA GLY A 19 -6.30 -14.89 -4.00
C GLY A 19 -5.90 -13.43 -4.23
N CYS A 20 -6.82 -12.56 -4.64
CA CYS A 20 -6.52 -11.18 -5.08
C CYS A 20 -5.94 -10.30 -3.97
N SER A 21 -6.32 -10.54 -2.70
CA SER A 21 -5.87 -9.73 -1.56
C SER A 21 -4.37 -9.93 -1.25
N SER A 22 -3.82 -11.12 -1.52
CA SER A 22 -2.39 -11.42 -1.32
C SER A 22 -1.52 -10.84 -2.45
N ILE A 23 -2.07 -10.80 -3.67
CA ILE A 23 -1.40 -10.21 -4.84
C ILE A 23 -1.27 -8.69 -4.65
N ALA A 24 -2.30 -8.02 -4.12
CA ALA A 24 -2.27 -6.58 -3.87
C ALA A 24 -1.10 -6.15 -2.95
N ALA A 25 -0.84 -6.91 -1.87
CA ALA A 25 0.24 -6.62 -0.94
C ALA A 25 1.64 -6.89 -1.53
N ASN A 26 1.78 -7.96 -2.33
CA ASN A 26 3.05 -8.34 -2.98
C ASN A 26 3.35 -7.57 -4.28
N THR A 27 2.41 -6.77 -4.77
CA THR A 27 2.57 -5.94 -5.99
C THR A 27 2.72 -4.46 -5.68
N ASN A 28 2.99 -4.10 -4.42
CA ASN A 28 3.30 -2.74 -4.03
C ASN A 28 4.64 -2.32 -4.65
N MET A 29 4.60 -1.27 -5.46
CA MET A 29 5.75 -0.73 -6.17
C MET A 29 6.29 0.54 -5.52
N LEU A 30 5.76 0.97 -4.36
CA LEU A 30 6.25 2.15 -3.66
C LEU A 30 7.60 1.85 -3.02
N SER A 31 8.64 2.40 -3.65
CA SER A 31 9.96 2.51 -3.05
C SER A 31 9.94 3.43 -1.82
N ASP A 32 10.94 3.29 -0.97
CA ASP A 32 11.06 4.11 0.24
C ASP A 32 11.19 5.60 -0.14
N ASP A 33 11.95 5.91 -1.19
CA ASP A 33 12.07 7.28 -1.73
C ASP A 33 10.72 7.86 -2.16
N GLN A 34 9.85 7.04 -2.76
CA GLN A 34 8.50 7.47 -3.13
C GLN A 34 7.62 7.71 -1.91
N LEU A 35 7.76 6.92 -0.84
CA LEU A 35 7.04 7.16 0.41
C LEU A 35 7.48 8.48 1.05
N LEU A 36 8.80 8.71 1.14
CA LEU A 36 9.35 9.96 1.66
C LEU A 36 8.89 11.16 0.82
N SER A 37 8.97 11.07 -0.51
CA SER A 37 8.55 12.13 -1.43
C SER A 37 7.06 12.45 -1.33
N LYS A 38 6.20 11.42 -1.25
CA LYS A 38 4.74 11.61 -1.18
C LYS A 38 4.28 12.15 0.17
N SER A 39 4.95 11.78 1.26
CA SER A 39 4.63 12.26 2.60
C SER A 39 5.20 13.65 2.91
N ALA A 40 6.36 13.99 2.36
CA ALA A 40 7.05 15.26 2.55
C ALA A 40 6.15 16.48 2.33
N GLY A 41 5.42 16.51 1.21
CA GLY A 41 4.53 17.62 0.86
C GLY A 41 3.39 17.85 1.86
N GLY A 42 2.79 16.76 2.37
CA GLY A 42 1.70 16.84 3.36
C GLY A 42 2.17 17.21 4.77
N LEU A 43 3.45 16.96 5.07
CA LEU A 43 4.04 17.24 6.37
C LEU A 43 4.82 18.57 6.44
N GLY A 44 5.10 19.19 5.28
CA GLY A 44 5.88 20.43 5.21
C GLY A 44 7.39 20.23 5.41
N TYR A 45 7.93 19.05 5.08
CA TYR A 45 9.36 18.74 5.15
C TYR A 45 9.95 18.52 3.76
N SER A 46 11.28 18.60 3.64
CA SER A 46 11.98 17.97 2.51
C SER A 46 11.94 16.43 2.67
N PRO A 47 11.90 15.63 1.59
CA PRO A 47 12.06 14.19 1.68
C PRO A 47 13.36 13.79 2.41
N SER A 48 14.43 14.57 2.27
CA SER A 48 15.72 14.38 2.95
C SER A 48 15.70 14.67 4.45
N ASP A 49 14.63 15.28 4.95
CA ASP A 49 14.43 15.55 6.38
C ASP A 49 13.59 14.46 7.05
N LEU A 50 13.14 13.47 6.28
CA LEU A 50 12.32 12.35 6.73
C LEU A 50 13.11 11.05 6.64
N GLN A 51 12.95 10.19 7.64
CA GLN A 51 13.46 8.83 7.68
C GLN A 51 12.29 7.87 7.78
N LEU A 52 12.29 6.83 6.95
CA LEU A 52 11.34 5.71 7.07
C LEU A 52 11.78 4.81 8.23
N LEU A 53 10.92 4.69 9.25
CA LEU A 53 11.16 3.81 10.40
C LEU A 53 10.51 2.44 10.22
N ASP A 54 9.30 2.42 9.66
CA ASP A 54 8.52 1.20 9.47
C ASP A 54 7.63 1.33 8.23
N LYS A 55 7.39 0.19 7.56
CA LYS A 55 6.54 0.10 6.38
C LYS A 55 5.73 -1.19 6.44
N ARG A 56 4.42 -1.06 6.28
CA ARG A 56 3.49 -2.18 6.15
C ARG A 56 2.56 -1.94 4.96
N VAL A 57 2.39 -2.97 4.14
CA VAL A 57 1.38 -2.97 3.08
C VAL A 57 0.19 -3.82 3.52
N SER A 58 -1.02 -3.32 3.30
CA SER A 58 -2.27 -4.03 3.56
C SER A 58 -3.27 -3.75 2.45
N GLY A 59 -3.53 -4.73 1.59
CA GLY A 59 -4.36 -4.53 0.40
C GLY A 59 -3.75 -3.48 -0.53
N THR A 60 -4.50 -2.40 -0.80
CA THR A 60 -4.02 -1.28 -1.63
C THR A 60 -3.40 -0.14 -0.82
N GLU A 61 -3.28 -0.29 0.49
CA GLU A 61 -2.79 0.74 1.39
C GLU A 61 -1.37 0.44 1.84
N THR A 62 -0.56 1.49 1.86
CA THR A 62 0.78 1.48 2.45
C THR A 62 0.76 2.35 3.68
N TYR A 63 1.08 1.74 4.82
CA TYR A 63 1.26 2.38 6.11
C TYR A 63 2.75 2.60 6.31
N ALA A 64 3.16 3.84 6.49
CA ALA A 64 4.55 4.22 6.70
C ALA A 64 4.68 5.00 8.01
N THR A 65 5.64 4.61 8.83
CA THR A 65 6.08 5.43 9.98
C THR A 65 7.29 6.22 9.57
N LEU A 66 7.22 7.53 9.74
CA LEU A 66 8.31 8.44 9.39
C LEU A 66 8.80 9.18 10.64
N LYS A 67 10.09 9.46 10.69
CA LYS A 67 10.70 10.36 11.67
C LYS A 67 11.29 11.56 10.95
N ALA A 68 10.88 12.75 11.36
CA ALA A 68 11.45 14.00 10.88
C ALA A 68 12.75 14.32 11.63
N ARG A 69 13.60 15.13 11.00
CA ARG A 69 14.89 15.58 11.57
C ARG A 69 14.74 16.32 12.90
N ASP A 70 13.61 16.98 13.12
CA ASP A 70 13.27 17.65 14.37
C ASP A 70 12.80 16.67 15.48
N GLY A 71 12.85 15.37 15.21
CA GLY A 71 12.53 14.30 16.14
C GLY A 71 11.05 13.90 16.17
N LYS A 72 10.16 14.61 15.45
CA LYS A 72 8.73 14.26 15.41
C LYS A 72 8.51 13.00 14.59
N GLU A 73 7.60 12.16 15.06
CA GLU A 73 7.19 10.95 14.34
C GLU A 73 5.78 11.12 13.77
N TYR A 74 5.56 10.50 12.61
CA TYR A 74 4.32 10.56 11.86
C TYR A 74 3.94 9.17 11.36
N THR A 75 2.65 8.90 11.36
CA THR A 75 2.07 7.75 10.65
C THR A 75 1.38 8.28 9.39
N CYS A 76 1.79 7.77 8.24
CA CYS A 76 1.25 8.13 6.93
C CYS A 76 0.57 6.92 6.29
N ILE A 77 -0.57 7.18 5.64
CA ILE A 77 -1.29 6.22 4.81
C ILE A 77 -1.26 6.71 3.37
N ILE A 78 -0.76 5.86 2.47
CA ILE A 78 -0.73 6.09 1.03
C ILE A 78 -1.52 4.98 0.36
N ASN A 79 -2.59 5.37 -0.35
CA ASN A 79 -3.40 4.42 -1.10
C ASN A 79 -2.95 4.39 -2.57
N GLY A 80 -2.78 3.19 -3.12
CA GLY A 80 -2.33 2.95 -4.48
C GLY A 80 -0.86 2.52 -4.57
N GLY A 81 -0.21 2.83 -5.69
CA GLY A 81 1.17 2.46 -5.96
C GLY A 81 1.37 0.95 -6.16
N ASN A 82 0.32 0.20 -6.45
CA ASN A 82 0.38 -1.23 -6.72
C ASN A 82 -0.17 -1.54 -8.11
N LEU A 83 -0.07 -2.80 -8.54
CA LEU A 83 -0.52 -3.21 -9.87
C LEU A 83 -2.03 -2.97 -10.11
N LEU A 84 -2.86 -3.10 -9.07
CA LEU A 84 -4.31 -2.88 -9.17
C LEU A 84 -4.66 -1.40 -9.40
N SER A 85 -3.82 -0.49 -8.91
CA SER A 85 -3.95 0.94 -9.18
C SER A 85 -3.15 1.40 -10.39
N PHE A 86 -2.54 0.48 -11.16
CA PHE A 86 -1.63 0.80 -12.26
C PHE A 86 -0.52 1.79 -11.87
N GLY A 87 -0.05 1.73 -10.61
CA GLY A 87 0.94 2.66 -10.07
C GLY A 87 0.41 4.05 -9.72
N MET A 88 -0.87 4.35 -9.95
CA MET A 88 -1.49 5.60 -9.47
C MET A 88 -1.56 5.61 -7.94
N THR A 89 -1.37 6.78 -7.35
CA THR A 89 -1.34 6.98 -5.89
C THR A 89 -2.12 8.21 -5.50
N ASN A 90 -2.87 8.13 -4.41
CA ASN A 90 -3.44 9.29 -3.77
C ASN A 90 -2.38 10.06 -2.95
N PRO A 91 -2.61 11.35 -2.65
CA PRO A 91 -1.80 12.09 -1.69
C PRO A 91 -1.69 11.34 -0.35
N ALA A 92 -0.55 11.47 0.31
CA ALA A 92 -0.35 10.86 1.62
C ALA A 92 -1.20 11.57 2.67
N ILE A 93 -1.92 10.79 3.49
CA ILE A 93 -2.61 11.30 4.67
C ILE A 93 -1.73 10.97 5.87
N CYS A 94 -1.21 11.99 6.54
CA CYS A 94 -0.29 11.84 7.65
C CYS A 94 -0.82 12.46 8.94
N GLN A 95 -0.49 11.84 10.06
CA GLN A 95 -0.85 12.31 11.40
C GLN A 95 0.33 12.15 12.36
N PRO A 96 0.51 13.06 13.34
CA PRO A 96 1.52 12.90 14.38
C PRO A 96 1.34 11.57 15.13
N ARG A 97 2.45 10.87 15.38
CA ARG A 97 2.51 9.65 16.18
C ARG A 97 2.77 10.05 17.63
N ARG A 98 1.81 9.74 18.52
CA ARG A 98 1.92 10.01 19.96
C ARG A 98 2.91 9.07 20.64
#